data_AF-A0A0A1UMK0-F1
#
_entry.id   AF-A0A0A1UMK0-F1
#
_cell.length_a   1.000
_cell.length_b   1.000
_cell.length_c   1.000
_cell.angle_alpha   90.00
_cell.angle_beta   90.00
_cell.angle_gamma   90.00
#
_symmetry.space_group_name_H-M   'P 1'
#
loop_
_entity.id
_entity.type
_entity.pdbx_description
1 polymer ?
#
loop_
_entity_poly.entity_id
_entity_poly.type
_entity_poly.pdbx_seq_one_letter_code
_entity_poly.pdbx_strand_id
1 'polypeptide(L)' 'MASSNLFKPLSIGNITLKHRLALAPLSRFRASDEHVPLPIMTDYYKQRGSISETLLVTEGTISLAPGWRLRERPWYL' A
#
# COMPACT_ATOMS: atom_id res chain seq x y z
N MET A 1 -18.56 15.53 -14.68
CA MET A 1 -17.52 14.76 -13.94
C MET A 1 -16.72 15.64 -12.99
N ALA A 2 -16.16 16.78 -13.43
CA ALA A 2 -15.33 17.67 -12.60
C ALA A 2 -16.06 18.36 -11.41
N SER A 3 -17.40 18.39 -11.41
CA SER A 3 -18.21 19.04 -10.36
C SER A 3 -18.54 18.12 -9.16
N SER A 4 -18.16 16.84 -9.21
CA SER A 4 -18.50 15.89 -8.14
C SER A 4 -17.62 16.08 -6.90
N ASN A 5 -18.12 15.64 -5.73
CA ASN A 5 -17.32 15.65 -4.50
C ASN A 5 -16.06 14.77 -4.58
N LEU A 6 -15.98 13.85 -5.55
CA LEU A 6 -14.85 12.93 -5.73
C LEU A 6 -13.53 13.66 -6.04
N PHE A 7 -13.60 14.79 -6.76
CA PHE A 7 -12.43 15.57 -7.15
C PHE A 7 -12.23 16.83 -6.30
N LYS A 8 -12.99 16.97 -5.20
CA LYS A 8 -12.80 18.04 -4.23
C LYS A 8 -11.71 17.64 -3.22
N PRO A 9 -10.89 18.60 -2.77
CA PRO A 9 -9.90 18.33 -1.74
C PRO A 9 -10.50 17.72 -0.47
N LEU A 10 -9.66 16.98 0.24
CA LEU A 10 -9.99 16.36 1.53
C LEU A 10 -8.77 16.41 2.44
N SER A 11 -8.93 16.94 3.65
CA SER A 11 -7.91 16.90 4.68
C SER A 11 -8.07 15.65 5.55
N ILE A 12 -6.98 14.90 5.72
CA ILE A 12 -6.90 13.71 6.56
C ILE A 12 -5.70 13.90 7.50
N GLY A 13 -5.96 14.14 8.79
CA GLY A 13 -4.92 14.53 9.74
C GLY A 13 -4.15 15.75 9.26
N ASN A 14 -2.84 15.61 9.08
CA ASN A 14 -1.94 16.68 8.67
C ASN A 14 -1.68 16.71 7.14
N ILE A 15 -2.41 15.92 6.35
CA ILE A 15 -2.22 15.80 4.90
C ILE A 15 -3.48 16.31 4.20
N THR A 16 -3.30 17.10 3.13
CA THR A 16 -4.39 17.52 2.24
C THR A 16 -4.26 16.81 0.90
N LEU A 17 -5.29 16.07 0.51
CA LEU A 17 -5.39 15.39 -0.78
C LEU A 17 -6.09 16.29 -1.80
N LYS A 18 -5.65 16.24 -3.06
CA LYS A 18 -6.29 16.93 -4.19
C LYS A 18 -7.63 16.32 -4.61
N HIS A 19 -7.83 15.05 -4.29
CA HIS A 19 -9.04 14.30 -4.63
C HIS A 19 -9.28 13.17 -3.63
N ARG A 20 -10.47 12.57 -3.71
CA ARG A 20 -10.93 11.51 -2.80
C ARG A 20 -10.79 10.10 -3.37
N LEU A 21 -10.01 9.97 -4.45
CA LEU A 21 -9.58 8.68 -4.99
C LEU A 21 -8.35 8.19 -4.22
N ALA A 22 -8.38 6.94 -3.78
CA ALA A 22 -7.30 6.30 -3.07
C ALA A 22 -7.10 4.85 -3.53
N LEU A 23 -5.87 4.35 -3.41
CA LEU A 23 -5.59 2.91 -3.56
C LEU A 23 -5.82 2.23 -2.20
N ALA A 24 -6.79 1.33 -2.17
CA ALA A 24 -7.02 0.45 -1.02
C ALA A 24 -5.83 -0.52 -0.81
N PRO A 25 -5.64 -1.06 0.40
CA PRO A 25 -4.64 -2.10 0.64
C PRO A 25 -4.98 -3.35 -0.19
N LEU A 26 -4.01 -3.84 -0.96
CA LEU A 26 -4.18 -4.99 -1.87
C LEU A 26 -2.98 -5.93 -1.73
N SER A 27 -3.16 -7.07 -1.06
CA SER A 27 -2.12 -8.10 -0.95
C SER A 27 -1.78 -8.71 -2.32
N ARG A 28 -0.51 -8.67 -2.72
CA ARG A 28 -0.07 -9.12 -4.06
C ARG A 28 0.88 -10.31 -4.06
N PHE A 29 1.44 -10.68 -2.89
CA PHE A 29 2.45 -11.74 -2.77
C PHE A 29 3.66 -11.51 -3.69
N ARG A 30 4.18 -10.27 -3.72
CA ARG A 30 5.34 -9.86 -4.55
C ARG A 30 6.56 -9.43 -3.73
N ALA A 31 6.59 -9.77 -2.44
CA ALA A 31 7.77 -9.65 -1.61
C ALA A 31 8.64 -10.91 -1.76
N SER A 32 9.90 -10.84 -1.37
CA SER A 32 10.74 -12.04 -1.26
C SER A 32 10.24 -12.97 -0.13
N ASP A 33 10.82 -14.17 -0.04
CA ASP A 33 10.52 -15.12 1.04
C ASP A 33 10.93 -14.59 2.43
N GLU A 34 11.82 -13.60 2.47
CA GLU A 34 12.23 -12.85 3.67
C GLU A 34 11.33 -11.64 3.95
N HIS A 35 10.21 -11.52 3.23
CA HIS A 35 9.26 -10.40 3.33
C HIS A 35 9.86 -9.03 2.93
N VAL A 36 10.91 -9.03 2.11
CA VAL A 36 11.54 -7.81 1.60
C VAL A 36 10.83 -7.35 0.30
N PRO A 37 10.42 -6.08 0.18
CA PRO A 37 9.86 -5.55 -1.05
C PRO A 37 10.83 -5.66 -2.24
N LEU A 38 10.35 -6.24 -3.35
CA LEU A 38 11.13 -6.36 -4.58
C LEU A 38 11.04 -5.09 -5.45
N PRO A 39 11.99 -4.84 -6.38
CA PRO A 39 11.98 -3.65 -7.23
C PRO A 39 10.65 -3.42 -7.98
N ILE A 40 9.96 -4.48 -8.40
CA ILE A 40 8.65 -4.41 -9.07
C ILE A 40 7.58 -3.70 -8.23
N MET A 41 7.67 -3.76 -6.90
CA MET A 41 6.73 -3.07 -6.01
C MET A 41 6.90 -1.55 -6.11
N THR A 42 8.13 -1.07 -6.30
CA THR A 42 8.42 0.35 -6.50
C THR A 42 7.72 0.87 -7.74
N ASP A 43 7.87 0.17 -8.87
CA ASP A 43 7.21 0.56 -10.12
C ASP A 43 5.68 0.47 -10.00
N TYR A 44 5.18 -0.54 -9.28
CA TYR A 44 3.76 -0.72 -9.02
C TYR A 44 3.12 0.48 -8.31
N TYR A 45 3.76 0.98 -7.22
CA TYR A 45 3.25 2.13 -6.48
C TYR A 45 3.50 3.45 -7.22
N LYS A 46 4.62 3.59 -7.95
CA LYS A 46 4.88 4.76 -8.81
C LYS A 46 3.79 4.97 -9.86
N GLN A 47 3.37 3.90 -10.53
CA GLN A 47 2.31 3.98 -11.55
C GLN A 47 0.98 4.46 -10.97
N ARG A 48 0.65 4.07 -9.73
CA ARG A 48 -0.61 4.41 -9.05
C ARG A 48 -0.54 5.75 -8.31
N GLY A 49 0.65 6.22 -7.99
CA GLY A 49 0.93 7.56 -7.46
C GLY A 49 1.30 8.57 -8.54
N SER A 50 0.95 8.32 -9.80
CA SER A 50 1.28 9.21 -10.92
C SER A 50 0.60 10.58 -10.84
N ILE A 51 -0.50 10.68 -10.09
CA ILE A 51 -1.17 11.96 -9.77
C ILE A 51 -0.68 12.45 -8.40
N SER A 52 -0.21 13.69 -8.35
CA SER A 52 0.25 14.33 -7.11
C SER A 52 -0.82 14.28 -6.01
N GLU A 53 -0.40 14.09 -4.75
CA GLU A 53 -1.28 14.15 -3.57
C GLU A 53 -2.45 13.13 -3.62
N THR A 54 -2.17 11.96 -4.21
CA THR A 54 -3.00 10.75 -4.14
C THR A 54 -2.67 9.95 -2.89
N LEU A 55 -3.70 9.52 -2.16
CA LEU A 55 -3.51 8.58 -1.05
C LEU A 55 -3.36 7.16 -1.58
N LEU A 56 -2.26 6.50 -1.20
CA LEU A 56 -2.02 5.08 -1.46
C LEU A 56 -1.84 4.36 -0.13
N VAL A 57 -2.58 3.28 0.09
CA VAL A 57 -2.36 2.39 1.23
C VAL A 57 -1.62 1.15 0.73
N THR A 58 -0.51 0.82 1.39
CA THR A 58 0.30 -0.35 1.03
C THR A 58 -0.43 -1.65 1.33
N GLU A 59 0.04 -2.75 0.76
CA GLU A 59 -0.42 -4.07 1.14
C GLU A 59 -0.16 -4.39 2.62
N GLY A 60 -0.84 -5.44 3.11
CA GLY A 60 -0.65 -5.94 4.47
C GLY A 60 0.81 -6.33 4.70
N THR A 61 1.50 -5.57 5.54
CA THR A 61 2.93 -5.74 5.82
C THR A 61 3.09 -6.31 7.23
N ILE A 62 3.88 -7.38 7.34
CA ILE A 62 4.16 -8.04 8.63
C ILE A 62 5.17 -7.17 9.40
N SER A 63 4.84 -6.80 10.65
CA SER A 63 5.68 -5.96 11.52
C SER A 63 6.58 -6.74 12.48
N LEU A 64 6.58 -8.08 12.39
CA LEU A 64 7.36 -8.95 13.27
C LEU A 64 8.86 -8.79 13.03
N ALA A 65 9.66 -9.10 14.06
CA ALA A 65 11.11 -8.98 14.00
C ALA A 65 11.72 -9.87 12.89
N PRO A 66 12.86 -9.46 12.28
CA PRO A 66 13.57 -10.27 11.30
C PRO A 66 13.83 -11.68 11.84
N GLY A 67 13.46 -12.71 11.07
CA GLY A 67 13.63 -14.13 11.46
C GLY A 67 12.38 -14.83 12.01
N TRP A 68 11.26 -14.12 12.19
CA TRP A 68 9.98 -14.76 12.50
C TRP A 68 9.39 -15.45 11.27
N ARG A 69 9.80 -16.69 11.01
CA ARG A 69 9.24 -17.53 9.94
C ARG A 69 7.95 -18.19 10.40
N LEU A 70 6.83 -17.77 9.82
CA LEU A 70 5.52 -18.43 10.01
C LEU A 70 5.57 -19.92 9.62
N ARG A 71 6.43 -20.29 8.65
CA ARG A 71 6.56 -21.64 8.10
C ARG A 71 7.28 -22.65 9.01
N GLU A 72 7.98 -22.20 10.04
CA GLU A 72 8.75 -23.07 10.93
C GLU A 72 7.99 -23.42 12.23
N ARG A 73 6.69 -23.10 12.30
CA ARG A 73 5.83 -23.39 13.46
C ARG A 73 5.19 -24.77 13.32
N PRO A 74 5.28 -25.65 14.34
CA PRO A 74 4.83 -27.05 14.27
C PRO A 74 3.32 -27.23 14.11
N TRP A 75 2.52 -26.16 14.23
CA TRP A 75 1.05 -26.21 14.20
C TRP A 75 0.45 -25.76 12.86
N TYR A 76 1.27 -25.59 11.81
CA TYR A 76 0.85 -25.20 10.46
C TYR A 76 0.96 -26.38 9.45
N LEU A 77 0.74 -27.61 9.92
CA LEU A 77 0.48 -28.81 9.11
C LEU A 77 -0.91 -29.35 9.46
#